data_AF-A0A9Q0YQR6-F1
#
_entry.id   AF-A0A9Q0YQR6-F1
#
_cell.length_a   1.000
_cell.length_b   1.000
_cell.length_c   1.000
_cell.angle_alpha   90.00
_cell.angle_beta   90.00
_cell.angle_gamma   90.00
#
_symmetry.space_group_name_H-M   'P 1'
#
loop_
_entity.id
_entity.type
_entity.pdbx_description
1 polymer ?
#
loop_
_entity_poly.entity_id
_entity_poly.type
_entity_poly.pdbx_seq_one_letter_code
_entity_poly.pdbx_strand_id
1 'polypeptide(L)'
;MYCITQIISHQALRSKSWLSTSYPEELWEKPEAMWLSTSYLVNNLVSPVLFHDAVCKIPPSAIVIEIAPHGSMKVLLQRTIPSDCDYLSLMNMKEPDNLHYFLSAVGKLFSMGISLDISKLYPLIKYPVGTGTPPLSPGIKWDHSTEWAVPSWEDFILDSSGDRATIWYEIG
;
A
#
# COMPACT_ATOMS: atom_id res chain seq x y z
N MET A 1 -10.66 -37.57 12.78
CA MET A 1 -10.73 -36.10 12.97
C MET A 1 -9.79 -35.65 14.11
N TYR A 2 -8.51 -36.08 14.11
CA TYR A 2 -7.54 -35.82 15.21
C TYR A 2 -6.28 -35.06 14.77
N CYS A 3 -6.12 -34.79 13.47
CA CYS A 3 -4.85 -34.33 12.92
C CYS A 3 -4.65 -32.80 13.04
N ILE A 4 -5.70 -32.00 12.80
CA ILE A 4 -5.59 -30.52 12.85
C ILE A 4 -5.43 -30.01 14.29
N THR A 5 -6.06 -30.66 15.28
CA THR A 5 -5.94 -30.29 16.69
C THR A 5 -4.50 -30.43 17.21
N GLN A 6 -3.69 -31.29 16.60
CA GLN A 6 -2.27 -31.44 16.94
C GLN A 6 -1.38 -30.38 16.30
N ILE A 7 -1.85 -29.73 15.22
CA ILE A 7 -1.12 -28.69 14.49
C ILE A 7 -1.34 -27.33 15.16
N ILE A 8 -2.56 -27.06 15.65
CA ILE A 8 -2.91 -25.78 16.29
C ILE A 8 -2.86 -25.93 17.79
N SER A 9 -1.67 -25.67 18.35
CA SER A 9 -1.42 -25.70 19.79
C SER A 9 -1.93 -24.44 20.50
N HIS A 10 -1.99 -23.30 19.81
CA HIS A 10 -2.46 -22.02 20.35
C HIS A 10 -3.53 -21.40 19.46
N GLN A 11 -4.67 -21.09 20.06
CA GLN A 11 -5.75 -20.36 19.38
C GLN A 11 -5.45 -18.87 19.45
N ALA A 12 -5.44 -18.21 18.28
CA ALA A 12 -5.29 -16.77 18.18
C ALA A 12 -6.66 -16.10 18.01
N LEU A 13 -6.85 -14.97 18.69
CA LEU A 13 -8.03 -14.13 18.49
C LEU A 13 -7.92 -13.43 17.12
N ARG A 14 -8.99 -13.50 16.32
CA ARG A 14 -9.06 -12.80 15.04
C ARG A 14 -9.22 -11.30 15.27
N SER A 15 -8.51 -10.51 14.47
CA SER A 15 -8.71 -9.06 14.42
C SER A 15 -10.03 -8.71 13.75
N LYS A 16 -10.63 -7.58 14.12
CA LYS A 16 -11.82 -7.00 13.46
C LYS A 16 -11.60 -6.71 11.97
N SER A 17 -10.34 -6.52 11.55
CA SER A 17 -9.99 -6.34 10.13
C SER A 17 -10.11 -7.63 9.30
N TRP A 18 -10.15 -8.80 9.94
CA TRP A 18 -10.34 -10.07 9.25
C TRP A 18 -11.81 -10.43 9.23
N LEU A 19 -12.49 -10.18 8.11
CA LEU A 19 -13.89 -10.56 7.90
C LEU A 19 -14.01 -12.07 7.64
N SER A 20 -14.92 -12.77 8.33
CA SER A 20 -15.10 -14.21 8.10
C SER A 20 -15.95 -14.43 6.87
N THR A 21 -15.53 -15.35 6.00
CA THR A 21 -16.35 -15.84 4.88
C THR A 21 -16.95 -17.21 5.16
N SER A 22 -16.70 -17.82 6.32
CA SER A 22 -17.26 -19.12 6.71
C SER A 22 -18.33 -19.03 7.79
N TYR A 23 -18.48 -17.85 8.40
CA TYR A 23 -19.54 -17.54 9.34
C TYR A 23 -20.32 -16.31 8.85
N PRO A 24 -21.66 -16.33 8.94
CA PRO A 24 -22.46 -15.16 8.67
C PRO A 24 -22.19 -14.08 9.72
N GLU A 25 -22.43 -12.82 9.35
CA GLU A 25 -21.98 -11.65 10.10
C GLU A 25 -22.53 -11.59 11.53
N GLU A 26 -23.76 -12.06 11.74
CA GLU A 26 -24.42 -12.09 13.05
C GLU A 26 -23.68 -12.99 14.05
N LEU A 27 -22.85 -13.90 13.54
CA LEU A 27 -22.06 -14.83 14.34
C LEU A 27 -20.61 -14.40 14.54
N TRP A 28 -20.14 -13.30 13.95
CA TRP A 28 -18.72 -12.90 14.03
C TRP A 28 -18.23 -12.64 15.45
N GLU A 29 -19.09 -12.13 16.32
CA GLU A 29 -18.81 -11.86 17.74
C GLU A 29 -19.03 -13.09 18.64
N LYS A 30 -19.33 -14.27 18.06
CA LYS A 30 -19.48 -15.51 18.82
C LYS A 30 -18.11 -16.19 19.00
N PRO A 31 -17.87 -16.87 20.13
CA PRO A 31 -16.58 -17.51 20.41
C PRO A 31 -16.08 -18.42 19.29
N GLU A 32 -16.97 -19.12 18.60
CA GLU A 32 -16.65 -20.03 17.50
C GLU A 32 -16.07 -19.30 16.28
N ALA A 33 -16.54 -18.09 16.02
CA ALA A 33 -16.05 -17.25 14.92
C ALA A 33 -14.87 -16.38 15.36
N MET A 34 -14.78 -15.94 16.61
CA MET A 34 -13.73 -15.02 17.06
C MET A 34 -12.33 -15.64 17.09
N TRP A 35 -12.24 -16.93 17.39
CA TRP A 35 -10.96 -17.62 17.56
C TRP A 35 -10.59 -18.43 16.31
N LEU A 36 -9.32 -18.34 15.89
CA LEU A 36 -8.75 -19.24 14.89
C LEU A 36 -8.50 -20.63 15.52
N SER A 37 -9.59 -21.33 15.78
CA SER A 37 -9.63 -22.65 16.39
C SER A 37 -9.65 -23.75 15.33
N THR A 38 -9.43 -25.00 15.75
CA THR A 38 -9.64 -26.15 14.86
C THR A 38 -11.08 -26.21 14.36
N SER A 39 -12.06 -25.91 15.22
CA SER A 39 -13.47 -25.87 14.84
C SER A 39 -13.75 -24.80 13.78
N TYR A 40 -13.13 -23.63 13.89
CA TYR A 40 -13.24 -22.57 12.89
C TYR A 40 -12.71 -23.02 11.52
N LEU A 41 -11.54 -23.68 11.48
CA LEU A 41 -10.96 -24.16 10.22
C LEU A 41 -11.74 -25.32 9.61
N VAL A 42 -12.24 -26.23 10.45
CA VAL A 42 -13.14 -27.30 9.99
C VAL A 42 -14.41 -26.67 9.41
N ASN A 43 -14.99 -25.68 10.10
CA ASN A 43 -16.14 -24.93 9.59
C ASN A 43 -15.81 -24.24 8.26
N ASN A 44 -14.65 -23.60 8.12
CA ASN A 44 -14.22 -22.99 6.85
C ASN A 44 -14.13 -23.99 5.70
N LEU A 45 -13.77 -25.25 5.97
CA LEU A 45 -13.66 -26.29 4.96
C LEU A 45 -15.02 -26.88 4.54
N VAL A 46 -15.98 -26.98 5.47
CA VAL A 46 -17.26 -27.67 5.22
C VAL A 46 -18.43 -26.72 4.95
N SER A 47 -18.32 -25.47 5.37
CA SER A 47 -19.36 -24.46 5.19
C SER A 47 -19.19 -23.69 3.88
N PRO A 48 -20.29 -23.21 3.28
CA PRO A 48 -20.22 -22.40 2.08
C PRO A 48 -19.43 -21.10 2.31
N VAL A 49 -18.75 -20.63 1.26
CA VAL A 49 -17.98 -19.39 1.30
C VAL A 49 -18.89 -18.20 1.02
N LEU A 50 -19.15 -17.40 2.05
CA LEU A 50 -19.92 -16.15 2.04
C LEU A 50 -19.07 -14.99 1.50
N PHE A 51 -18.56 -15.14 0.28
CA PHE A 51 -17.60 -14.19 -0.29
C PHE A 51 -18.22 -12.82 -0.60
N HIS A 52 -19.42 -12.80 -1.20
CA HIS A 52 -20.10 -11.57 -1.60
C HIS A 52 -20.35 -10.64 -0.39
N ASP A 53 -20.86 -11.20 0.71
CA ASP A 53 -21.20 -10.45 1.93
C ASP A 53 -19.98 -9.79 2.58
N ALA A 54 -18.80 -10.41 2.44
CA ALA A 54 -17.54 -9.85 2.91
C ALA A 54 -17.00 -8.77 1.96
N VAL A 55 -17.08 -8.98 0.64
CA VAL A 55 -16.60 -8.03 -0.37
C VAL A 55 -17.44 -6.75 -0.40
N CYS A 56 -18.75 -6.84 -0.15
CA CYS A 56 -19.63 -5.67 -0.05
C CYS A 56 -19.26 -4.72 1.11
N LYS A 57 -18.41 -5.15 2.05
CA LYS A 57 -17.92 -4.30 3.16
C LYS A 57 -16.62 -3.56 2.81
N ILE A 58 -16.06 -3.76 1.62
CA ILE A 58 -14.88 -3.00 1.17
C ILE A 58 -15.29 -1.53 0.98
N PRO A 59 -14.59 -0.58 1.62
CA PRO A 59 -14.94 0.83 1.50
C PRO A 59 -14.65 1.37 0.08
N PRO A 60 -15.28 2.48 -0.32
CA PRO A 60 -14.90 3.19 -1.54
C PRO A 60 -13.44 3.65 -1.47
N SER A 61 -12.84 3.84 -2.64
CA SER A 61 -11.45 4.30 -2.82
C SER A 61 -10.41 3.36 -2.18
N ALA A 62 -10.77 2.08 -2.02
CA ALA A 62 -9.86 1.05 -1.51
C ALA A 62 -8.99 0.46 -2.62
N ILE A 63 -7.77 0.05 -2.24
CA ILE A 63 -6.89 -0.74 -3.08
C ILE A 63 -7.03 -2.21 -2.67
N VAL A 64 -7.62 -3.03 -3.55
CA VAL A 64 -7.86 -4.45 -3.34
C VAL A 64 -6.69 -5.25 -3.90
N ILE A 65 -5.94 -5.92 -3.02
CA ILE A 65 -4.77 -6.73 -3.40
C ILE A 65 -5.13 -8.22 -3.33
N GLU A 66 -5.07 -8.91 -4.46
CA GLU A 66 -5.25 -10.37 -4.51
C GLU A 66 -3.92 -11.10 -4.24
N ILE A 67 -3.90 -11.82 -3.13
CA ILE A 67 -2.79 -12.70 -2.72
C ILE A 67 -3.13 -14.13 -3.17
N ALA A 68 -2.74 -14.45 -4.41
CA ALA A 68 -2.96 -15.76 -5.02
C ALA A 68 -1.92 -16.01 -6.11
N PRO A 69 -1.67 -17.27 -6.52
CA PRO A 69 -0.77 -17.59 -7.63
C PRO A 69 -1.25 -17.07 -9.00
N HIS A 70 -2.52 -16.67 -9.10
CA HIS A 70 -3.12 -16.06 -10.29
C HIS A 70 -4.27 -15.14 -9.90
N GLY A 71 -4.38 -13.96 -10.53
CA GLY A 71 -5.47 -13.00 -10.36
C GLY A 71 -6.81 -13.44 -10.96
N SER A 72 -7.41 -14.49 -10.40
CA SER A 72 -8.65 -15.08 -10.91
C SER A 72 -9.91 -14.34 -10.45
N MET A 73 -9.83 -13.65 -9.31
CA MET A 73 -11.00 -13.02 -8.68
C MET A 73 -11.34 -11.66 -9.28
N LYS A 74 -10.49 -11.12 -10.16
CA LYS A 74 -10.66 -9.80 -10.80
C LYS A 74 -12.08 -9.57 -11.30
N VAL A 75 -12.61 -10.48 -12.12
CA VAL A 75 -13.91 -10.33 -12.78
C VAL A 75 -15.06 -10.32 -11.76
N LEU A 76 -14.97 -11.14 -10.72
CA LEU A 76 -16.00 -11.19 -9.67
C LEU A 76 -15.95 -9.95 -8.79
N LEU A 77 -14.73 -9.54 -8.39
CA LEU A 77 -14.52 -8.38 -7.55
C LEU A 77 -14.97 -7.10 -8.24
N GLN A 78 -14.60 -6.88 -9.50
CA GLN A 78 -14.99 -5.69 -10.28
C GLN A 78 -16.51 -5.52 -10.46
N ARG A 79 -17.29 -6.59 -10.27
CA ARG A 79 -18.78 -6.52 -10.30
C ARG A 79 -19.39 -6.19 -8.94
N THR A 80 -18.61 -6.31 -7.86
CA THR A 80 -19.10 -6.24 -6.48
C THR A 80 -18.54 -5.03 -5.73
N ILE A 81 -17.26 -4.71 -5.91
CA ILE A 81 -16.62 -3.57 -5.24
C ILE A 81 -17.05 -2.24 -5.90
N PRO A 82 -17.00 -1.13 -5.16
CA PRO A 82 -17.21 0.21 -5.71
C PRO A 82 -16.32 0.49 -6.93
N SER A 83 -16.84 1.25 -7.91
CA SER A 83 -16.15 1.52 -9.17
C SER A 83 -14.90 2.39 -9.04
N ASP A 84 -14.75 3.10 -7.92
CA ASP A 84 -13.59 3.91 -7.56
C ASP A 84 -12.50 3.12 -6.83
N CYS A 85 -12.69 1.82 -6.60
CA CYS A 85 -11.67 0.95 -6.03
C CYS A 85 -10.69 0.46 -7.10
N ASP A 86 -9.41 0.45 -6.76
CA ASP A 86 -8.37 -0.17 -7.56
C ASP A 86 -8.25 -1.67 -7.22
N TYR A 87 -8.00 -2.49 -8.23
CA TYR A 87 -7.72 -3.92 -8.07
C TYR A 87 -6.33 -4.27 -8.61
N LEU A 88 -5.56 -5.00 -7.81
CA LEU A 88 -4.22 -5.44 -8.16
C LEU A 88 -4.03 -6.92 -7.81
N SER A 89 -3.51 -7.71 -8.75
CA SER A 89 -3.05 -9.07 -8.50
C SER A 89 -1.53 -9.12 -8.42
N LEU A 90 -1.00 -9.91 -7.48
CA LEU A 90 0.44 -10.03 -7.25
C LEU A 90 1.14 -11.05 -8.15
N MET A 91 0.41 -12.00 -8.72
CA MET A 91 0.96 -13.05 -9.58
C MET A 91 0.04 -13.37 -10.76
N ASN A 92 0.64 -13.86 -11.84
CA ASN A 92 -0.08 -14.31 -13.01
C ASN A 92 0.54 -15.62 -13.52
N MET A 93 -0.17 -16.73 -13.37
CA MET A 93 0.26 -18.04 -13.89
C MET A 93 0.57 -18.06 -15.40
N LYS A 94 0.02 -17.13 -16.19
CA LYS A 94 0.33 -17.03 -17.63
C LYS A 94 1.60 -16.24 -17.92
N GLU A 95 2.14 -15.55 -16.92
CA GLU A 95 3.36 -14.77 -17.04
C GLU A 95 4.60 -15.66 -16.91
N PRO A 96 5.55 -15.58 -17.85
CA PRO A 96 6.80 -16.34 -17.76
C PRO A 96 7.70 -15.86 -16.60
N ASP A 97 7.71 -14.57 -16.30
CA ASP A 97 8.48 -13.97 -15.22
C ASP A 97 7.57 -13.33 -14.16
N ASN A 98 7.17 -14.14 -13.18
CA ASN A 98 6.35 -13.68 -12.07
C ASN A 98 7.11 -12.76 -11.09
N LEU A 99 8.45 -12.78 -11.09
CA LEU A 99 9.23 -11.85 -10.26
C LEU A 99 9.10 -10.43 -10.82
N HIS A 100 9.29 -10.27 -12.13
CA HIS A 100 9.07 -8.99 -12.79
C HIS A 100 7.63 -8.51 -12.64
N TYR A 101 6.64 -9.40 -12.80
CA TYR A 101 5.23 -9.08 -12.61
C TYR A 101 4.93 -8.60 -11.19
N PHE A 102 5.45 -9.30 -10.18
CA PHE A 102 5.31 -8.91 -8.78
C PHE A 102 5.95 -7.54 -8.49
N LEU A 103 7.18 -7.31 -8.95
CA LEU A 103 7.86 -6.01 -8.76
C LEU A 103 7.13 -4.88 -9.49
N SER A 104 6.54 -5.16 -10.66
CA SER A 104 5.67 -4.22 -11.36
C SER A 104 4.40 -3.91 -10.56
N ALA A 105 3.82 -4.91 -9.88
CA ALA A 105 2.68 -4.72 -9.00
C ALA A 105 3.05 -3.85 -7.77
N VAL A 106 4.20 -4.10 -7.15
CA VAL A 106 4.77 -3.26 -6.08
C VAL A 106 4.95 -1.81 -6.54
N GLY A 107 5.49 -1.59 -7.75
CA GLY A 107 5.61 -0.26 -8.34
C GLY A 107 4.26 0.44 -8.54
N LYS A 108 3.23 -0.30 -8.97
CA LYS A 108 1.86 0.23 -9.09
C LYS A 108 1.28 0.66 -7.74
N LEU A 109 1.50 -0.12 -6.68
CA LEU A 109 1.07 0.27 -5.31
C LEU A 109 1.74 1.57 -4.87
N PHE A 110 3.01 1.77 -5.19
CA PHE A 110 3.70 3.03 -4.91
C PHE A 110 3.09 4.20 -5.69
N SER A 111 2.77 4.01 -6.98
CA SER A 111 2.06 5.03 -7.78
C SER A 111 0.64 5.33 -7.28
N MET A 112 -0.01 4.39 -6.58
CA MET A 112 -1.31 4.59 -5.91
C MET A 112 -1.17 5.28 -4.54
N GLY A 113 0.04 5.68 -4.13
CA GLY A 113 0.29 6.41 -2.89
C GLY A 113 0.61 5.54 -1.68
N ILE A 114 0.79 4.22 -1.85
CA ILE A 114 1.23 3.35 -0.75
C ILE A 114 2.74 3.46 -0.56
N SER A 115 3.15 3.86 0.65
CA SER A 115 4.57 3.81 1.04
C SER A 115 4.98 2.38 1.34
N LEU A 116 5.92 1.84 0.56
CA LEU A 116 6.46 0.49 0.70
C LEU A 116 7.97 0.53 0.94
N ASP A 117 8.43 -0.19 1.96
CA ASP A 117 9.86 -0.38 2.21
C ASP A 117 10.41 -1.51 1.32
N ILE A 118 10.79 -1.17 0.09
CA ILE A 118 11.33 -2.10 -0.90
C ILE A 118 12.67 -2.71 -0.42
N SER A 119 13.37 -2.07 0.53
CA SER A 119 14.63 -2.59 1.07
C SER A 119 14.49 -3.95 1.76
N LYS A 120 13.28 -4.32 2.18
CA LYS A 120 13.00 -5.64 2.76
C LYS A 120 12.99 -6.78 1.74
N LEU A 121 12.93 -6.47 0.44
CA LEU A 121 12.85 -7.47 -0.62
C LEU A 121 14.22 -7.99 -1.07
N TYR A 122 15.31 -7.31 -0.69
CA TYR A 122 16.66 -7.68 -1.09
C TYR A 122 17.64 -7.56 0.08
N PRO A 123 18.85 -8.16 -0.01
CA PRO A 123 19.81 -8.13 1.07
C PRO A 123 20.18 -6.71 1.50
N LEU A 124 20.46 -6.54 2.80
CA LEU A 124 20.85 -5.25 3.37
C LEU A 124 22.09 -4.68 2.67
N ILE A 125 22.00 -3.40 2.28
CA ILE A 125 23.11 -2.66 1.69
C ILE A 125 24.10 -2.26 2.80
N LYS A 126 25.40 -2.39 2.51
CA LYS A 126 26.46 -1.91 3.39
C LYS A 126 26.79 -0.46 3.06
N TYR A 127 26.85 0.37 4.08
CA TYR A 127 27.28 1.76 4.00
C TYR A 127 28.67 1.94 4.63
N PRO A 128 29.48 2.93 4.21
CA PRO A 128 29.20 3.92 3.16
C PRO A 128 29.21 3.33 1.75
N VAL A 129 28.59 4.04 0.81
CA VAL A 129 28.59 3.65 -0.62
C VAL A 129 29.97 3.87 -1.25
N GLY A 130 30.26 3.19 -2.36
CA GLY A 130 31.54 3.30 -3.06
C GLY A 130 31.76 4.68 -3.70
N THR A 131 33.02 5.08 -3.87
CA THR A 131 33.44 6.42 -4.35
C THR A 131 33.02 6.76 -5.79
N GLY A 132 32.53 5.80 -6.57
CA GLY A 132 31.96 6.00 -7.91
C GLY A 132 30.44 6.08 -7.95
N THR A 133 29.75 6.10 -6.80
CA THR A 133 28.29 6.16 -6.76
C THR A 133 27.81 7.52 -7.32
N PRO A 134 26.93 7.54 -8.35
CA PRO A 134 26.45 8.79 -8.93
C PRO A 134 25.76 9.68 -7.89
N PRO A 135 25.92 11.02 -7.97
CA PRO A 135 25.19 11.93 -7.09
C PRO A 135 23.69 11.91 -7.41
N LEU A 136 22.84 12.00 -6.38
CA LEU A 136 21.38 12.05 -6.55
C LEU A 136 20.88 13.44 -6.97
N SER A 137 21.61 14.51 -6.63
CA SER A 137 21.15 15.89 -6.82
C SER A 137 20.74 16.25 -8.26
N PRO A 138 21.41 15.78 -9.33
CA PRO A 138 21.00 16.14 -10.69
C PRO A 138 19.71 15.43 -11.16
N GLY A 139 19.30 14.36 -10.47
CA GLY A 139 18.10 13.60 -10.79
C GLY A 139 16.81 14.21 -10.22
N ILE A 140 16.92 15.11 -9.25
CA ILE A 140 15.78 15.77 -8.62
C ILE A 140 15.44 17.02 -9.41
N LYS A 141 14.17 17.16 -9.81
CA LYS A 141 13.66 18.33 -10.51
C LYS A 141 12.48 18.90 -9.75
N TRP A 142 12.38 20.22 -9.74
CA TRP A 142 11.26 20.95 -9.18
C TRP A 142 10.51 21.67 -10.29
N ASP A 143 9.25 21.99 -10.01
CA ASP A 143 8.49 22.91 -10.86
C ASP A 143 8.99 24.34 -10.63
N HIS A 144 9.76 24.84 -11.59
CA HIS A 144 10.31 26.21 -11.59
C HIS A 144 9.48 27.16 -12.47
N SER A 145 8.19 26.87 -12.70
CA SER A 145 7.30 27.75 -13.47
C SER A 145 7.04 29.09 -12.80
N THR A 146 7.14 29.14 -11.46
CA THR A 146 7.01 30.37 -10.69
C THR A 146 8.37 31.04 -10.53
N GLU A 147 8.46 32.28 -11.01
CA GLU A 147 9.60 33.15 -10.76
C GLU A 147 9.40 33.95 -9.47
N TRP A 148 10.48 34.15 -8.74
CA TRP A 148 10.50 34.94 -7.51
C TRP A 148 11.24 36.24 -7.77
N ALA A 149 10.80 37.33 -7.12
CA ALA A 149 11.49 38.62 -7.25
C ALA A 149 12.93 38.48 -6.75
N VAL A 150 13.89 38.71 -7.66
CA VAL A 150 15.31 38.78 -7.35
C VAL A 150 15.71 40.26 -7.41
N PRO A 151 16.36 40.81 -6.38
CA PRO A 151 16.82 42.20 -6.39
C PRO A 151 17.64 42.49 -7.64
N SER A 152 17.30 43.55 -8.36
CA SER A 152 18.12 44.01 -9.47
C SER A 152 19.16 45.02 -8.98
N TRP A 153 20.15 45.35 -9.82
CA TRP A 153 21.18 46.31 -9.45
C TRP A 153 20.59 47.71 -9.15
N GLU A 154 19.51 48.08 -9.82
CA GLU A 154 18.82 49.35 -9.64
C GLU A 154 18.23 49.51 -8.22
N ASP A 155 17.78 48.41 -7.61
CA ASP A 155 17.23 48.40 -6.24
C ASP A 155 18.28 48.83 -5.19
N PHE A 156 19.57 48.70 -5.50
CA PHE A 156 20.66 49.13 -4.63
C PHE A 156 21.12 50.57 -4.87
N ILE A 157 20.83 51.15 -6.04
CA ILE A 157 21.24 52.51 -6.41
C ILE A 157 20.28 53.57 -5.89
N LEU A 158 19.00 53.24 -5.71
CA LEU A 158 17.96 54.19 -5.33
C LEU A 158 18.02 54.67 -3.86
N ASP A 159 19.09 54.38 -3.10
CA ASP A 159 19.32 54.89 -1.74
C ASP A 159 20.38 56.03 -1.67
N SER A 160 20.28 57.02 -2.57
CA SER A 160 21.07 58.26 -2.46
C SER A 160 20.46 59.29 -1.50
N SER A 161 19.38 58.96 -0.77
CA SER A 161 18.74 59.81 0.25
C SER A 161 19.07 59.43 1.70
N GLY A 162 19.98 58.48 1.93
CA GLY A 162 20.59 58.27 3.24
C GLY A 162 19.67 57.65 4.31
N ASP A 163 18.62 56.94 3.89
CA ASP A 163 17.73 56.23 4.82
C ASP A 163 17.66 54.77 4.38
N ARG A 164 18.31 53.89 5.16
CA ARG A 164 18.63 52.51 4.79
C ARG A 164 17.37 51.78 4.31
N ALA A 165 17.26 51.55 3.01
CA ALA A 165 16.19 50.74 2.44
C ALA A 165 16.31 49.30 2.98
N THR A 166 15.54 48.98 4.01
CA THR A 166 15.47 47.64 4.58
C THR A 166 14.41 46.87 3.81
N ILE A 167 14.85 46.04 2.86
CA ILE A 167 13.96 45.17 2.10
C ILE A 167 13.72 43.90 2.93
N TRP A 168 12.50 43.77 3.47
CA TRP A 168 12.06 42.58 4.18
C TRP A 168 11.50 41.57 3.19
N TYR A 169 11.93 40.32 3.29
CA TYR A 169 11.32 39.19 2.61
C TYR A 169 10.71 38.27 3.66
N GLU A 170 9.42 37.98 3.56
CA GLU A 170 8.81 36.87 4.30
C GLU A 170 9.18 35.57 3.59
N ILE A 171 9.90 34.71 4.30
CA ILE A 171 10.14 33.33 3.88
C ILE A 171 9.00 32.52 4.53
N GLY A 172 8.04 32.07 3.71
CA GLY A 172 6.97 31.15 4.14
C GLY A 172 7.47 29.73 4.36
#